data_AF-A0A2T4WNT8-F1
#
_entry.id   AF-A0A2T4WNT8-F1
#
_cell.length_a   1.000
_cell.length_b   1.000
_cell.length_c   1.000
_cell.angle_alpha   90.00
_cell.angle_beta   90.00
_cell.angle_gamma   90.00
#
_symmetry.space_group_name_H-M   'P 1'
#
loop_
_entity.id
_entity.type
_entity.pdbx_description
1 polymer ?
#
loop_
_entity_poly.entity_id
_entity_poly.type
_entity_poly.pdbx_seq_one_letter_code
_entity_poly.pdbx_strand_id
1 'polypeptide(L)'
;MTIKKLIIGGCLIGASFFVGCQNTAIENASTEVEKTATENASSESEEKNLEMYEASELALLMRGMYDKNLDLRQQIIDGNIPESFPEDFKTIHTAEATEELNETFKSLAVQYIANMEAITQAKNPEEGIVAYNAMINTCASCHTIYCQGPLAKIKRMRISNPGEAS
;
A
#
# COMPACT_ATOMS: atom_id res chain seq x y z
N MET A 1 2.94 -24.38 51.81
CA MET A 1 2.16 -23.38 52.57
C MET A 1 1.84 -22.25 51.62
N THR A 2 0.61 -22.23 51.11
CA THR A 2 0.17 -21.31 50.06
C THR A 2 -0.43 -20.08 50.71
N ILE A 3 0.14 -18.89 50.46
CA ILE A 3 -0.44 -17.63 50.94
C ILE A 3 -1.03 -16.89 49.74
N LYS A 4 -2.36 -16.91 49.69
CA LYS A 4 -3.24 -16.06 48.90
C LYS A 4 -3.67 -14.88 49.78
N LYS A 5 -3.43 -13.64 49.34
CA LYS A 5 -4.15 -12.38 49.67
C LYS A 5 -3.82 -11.42 48.51
N LEU A 6 -4.67 -11.01 47.57
CA LEU A 6 -6.01 -10.38 47.55
C LEU A 6 -6.11 -9.04 48.29
N ILE A 7 -5.89 -7.95 47.54
CA ILE A 7 -6.27 -6.54 47.78
C ILE A 7 -6.51 -5.96 46.36
N ILE A 8 -7.72 -5.83 45.81
CA ILE A 8 -8.81 -4.85 46.01
C ILE A 8 -8.33 -3.39 46.03
N GLY A 9 -8.64 -2.64 44.96
CA GLY A 9 -8.93 -1.21 45.08
C GLY A 9 -8.35 -0.35 43.96
N GLY A 10 -9.22 0.34 43.22
CA GLY A 10 -8.86 1.62 42.59
C GLY A 10 -9.20 1.78 41.12
N CYS A 11 -10.49 1.76 40.78
CA CYS A 11 -11.00 2.45 39.59
C CYS A 11 -10.99 3.96 39.89
N LEU A 12 -10.26 4.78 39.14
CA LEU A 12 -10.42 6.25 39.10
C LEU A 12 -9.81 6.83 37.81
N ILE A 13 -10.69 6.97 36.81
CA ILE A 13 -10.91 8.15 35.95
C ILE A 13 -9.68 9.06 35.73
N GLY A 14 -9.21 9.13 34.49
CA GLY A 14 -8.24 10.12 34.02
C GLY A 14 -8.41 10.42 32.53
N ALA A 15 -9.59 10.88 32.13
CA ALA A 15 -9.80 11.46 30.80
C ALA A 15 -9.26 12.90 30.80
N SER A 16 -7.99 13.07 30.46
CA SER A 16 -7.41 14.38 30.17
C SER A 16 -7.62 14.71 28.70
N PHE A 17 -8.77 15.33 28.44
CA PHE A 17 -9.02 16.10 27.22
C PHE A 17 -8.10 17.33 27.24
N PHE A 18 -7.03 17.31 26.43
CA PHE A 18 -6.31 18.53 26.07
C PHE A 18 -7.05 19.22 24.92
N VAL A 19 -8.05 20.02 25.29
CA VAL A 19 -8.62 21.08 24.45
C VAL A 19 -7.86 22.36 24.79
N GLY A 20 -7.29 23.04 23.77
CA GLY A 20 -6.91 24.44 23.92
C GLY A 20 -5.82 24.98 22.99
N CYS A 21 -6.25 25.64 21.91
CA CYS A 21 -5.85 27.01 21.58
C CYS A 21 -6.96 27.63 20.71
N GLN A 22 -7.76 28.53 21.31
CA GLN A 22 -8.65 29.44 20.59
C GLN A 22 -7.85 30.68 20.18
N ASN A 23 -7.94 31.04 18.90
CA ASN A 23 -7.52 32.35 18.41
C ASN A 23 -8.65 33.36 18.67
N THR A 24 -8.28 34.55 19.14
CA THR A 24 -9.16 35.62 19.59
C THR A 24 -9.92 36.32 18.47
N ALA A 25 -11.23 36.46 18.68
CA ALA A 25 -12.20 37.47 18.25
C ALA A 25 -11.81 38.54 17.22
N ILE A 26 -12.66 38.67 16.17
CA ILE A 26 -13.39 39.93 15.88
C ILE A 26 -14.82 39.56 15.46
N GLU A 27 -15.80 39.83 16.33
CA GLU A 27 -17.18 40.16 15.93
C GLU A 27 -17.30 41.68 15.94
N ASN A 28 -17.99 42.26 14.96
CA ASN A 28 -18.83 43.44 15.15
C ASN A 28 -19.90 43.46 14.04
N ALA A 29 -21.09 43.85 14.45
CA ALA A 29 -22.36 43.46 13.89
C ALA A 29 -22.92 44.46 12.86
N SER A 30 -23.88 43.95 12.08
CA SER A 30 -25.07 44.61 11.52
C SER A 30 -24.89 45.77 10.54
N THR A 31 -25.43 45.63 9.32
CA THR A 31 -26.66 46.33 8.88
C THR A 31 -27.05 45.82 7.48
N GLU A 32 -28.31 45.40 7.36
CA GLU A 32 -29.04 45.10 6.11
C GLU A 32 -29.14 46.33 5.21
N VAL A 33 -28.97 46.20 3.88
CA VAL A 33 -29.94 46.71 2.89
C VAL A 33 -29.88 45.87 1.62
N GLU A 34 -31.07 45.48 1.22
CA GLU A 34 -31.57 44.72 0.08
C GLU A 34 -31.26 45.32 -1.32
N LYS A 35 -30.97 44.40 -2.26
CA LYS A 35 -31.38 44.39 -3.69
C LYS A 35 -30.93 45.50 -4.63
N THR A 36 -30.18 45.11 -5.65
CA THR A 36 -30.62 45.35 -7.03
C THR A 36 -30.22 44.18 -7.91
N ALA A 37 -31.23 43.48 -8.45
CA ALA A 37 -31.07 42.52 -9.52
C ALA A 37 -30.83 43.26 -10.83
N THR A 38 -29.89 42.78 -11.65
CA THR A 38 -30.06 42.81 -13.11
C THR A 38 -29.40 41.57 -13.70
N GLU A 39 -30.17 40.93 -14.56
CA GLU A 39 -29.96 39.64 -15.18
C GLU A 39 -28.82 39.64 -16.20
N ASN A 40 -28.40 38.40 -16.51
CA ASN A 40 -28.00 37.92 -17.82
C ASN A 40 -26.49 37.80 -18.08
N ALA A 41 -25.96 36.59 -17.90
CA ALA A 41 -25.33 35.85 -19.00
C ALA A 41 -25.06 34.41 -18.53
N SER A 42 -25.77 33.49 -19.16
CA SER A 42 -25.49 32.06 -19.19
C SER A 42 -24.00 31.77 -19.31
N SER A 43 -23.42 31.10 -18.31
CA SER A 43 -22.30 30.21 -18.57
C SER A 43 -22.82 28.81 -18.29
N GLU A 44 -23.03 28.05 -19.36
CA GLU A 44 -23.25 26.61 -19.31
C GLU A 44 -22.26 26.01 -18.31
N SER A 45 -22.78 25.46 -17.21
CA SER A 45 -22.02 24.45 -16.48
C SER A 45 -21.97 23.26 -17.43
N GLU A 46 -20.93 23.19 -18.25
CA GLU A 46 -20.53 21.94 -18.86
C GLU A 46 -20.41 20.94 -17.71
N GLU A 47 -21.40 20.07 -17.60
CA GLU A 47 -21.42 18.96 -16.67
C GLU A 47 -20.29 18.04 -17.14
N LYS A 48 -19.09 18.32 -16.63
CA LYS A 48 -17.89 17.57 -16.92
C LYS A 48 -18.15 16.17 -16.39
N ASN A 49 -18.57 15.28 -17.28
CA ASN A 49 -18.83 13.88 -16.97
C ASN A 49 -17.53 13.32 -16.38
N LEU A 50 -17.51 13.18 -15.05
CA LEU A 50 -16.39 12.61 -14.32
C LEU A 50 -16.46 11.11 -14.58
N GLU A 51 -15.90 10.69 -15.70
CA GLU A 51 -15.74 9.28 -16.02
C GLU A 51 -14.82 8.68 -14.95
N MET A 52 -15.42 7.87 -14.07
CA MET A 52 -14.69 7.24 -12.99
C MET A 52 -13.79 6.17 -13.59
N TYR A 53 -12.48 6.34 -13.41
CA TYR A 53 -11.49 5.43 -13.98
C TYR A 53 -11.62 4.03 -13.36
N GLU A 54 -11.96 3.02 -14.17
CA GLU A 54 -11.92 1.63 -13.74
C GLU A 54 -10.48 1.12 -13.67
N ALA A 55 -10.21 0.29 -12.66
CA ALA A 55 -8.91 -0.34 -12.54
C ALA A 55 -8.80 -1.48 -13.56
N SER A 56 -7.70 -1.50 -14.32
CA SER A 56 -7.39 -2.64 -15.19
C SER A 56 -7.21 -3.94 -14.41
N GLU A 57 -7.30 -5.07 -15.10
CA GLU A 57 -7.02 -6.38 -14.53
C GLU A 57 -5.62 -6.43 -13.91
N LEU A 58 -4.62 -5.90 -14.61
CA LEU A 58 -3.25 -5.80 -14.09
C LEU A 58 -3.17 -4.95 -12.81
N ALA A 59 -3.90 -3.84 -12.74
CA ALA A 59 -3.91 -2.99 -11.56
C ALA A 59 -4.56 -3.69 -10.35
N LEU A 60 -5.62 -4.47 -10.58
CA LEU A 60 -6.23 -5.33 -9.56
C LEU A 60 -5.27 -6.43 -9.10
N LEU A 61 -4.60 -7.09 -10.04
CA LEU A 61 -3.59 -8.11 -9.76
C LEU A 61 -2.44 -7.54 -8.92
N MET A 62 -1.89 -6.38 -9.28
CA MET A 62 -0.81 -5.73 -8.54
C MET A 62 -1.18 -5.42 -7.08
N ARG A 63 -2.44 -5.04 -6.81
CA ARG A 63 -2.93 -4.83 -5.44
C ARG A 63 -2.93 -6.12 -4.65
N GLY A 64 -3.50 -7.19 -5.22
CA GLY A 64 -3.50 -8.51 -4.59
C GLY A 64 -2.08 -9.06 -4.37
N MET A 65 -1.19 -8.82 -5.32
CA MET A 65 0.23 -9.17 -5.21
C MET A 65 0.90 -8.43 -4.07
N TYR A 66 0.67 -7.13 -3.89
CA TYR A 66 1.24 -6.38 -2.77
C TYR A 66 0.85 -6.98 -1.42
N ASP A 67 -0.45 -7.20 -1.21
CA ASP A 67 -0.97 -7.70 0.06
C ASP A 67 -0.40 -9.09 0.40
N LYS A 68 -0.48 -10.03 -0.56
CA LYS A 68 0.04 -11.39 -0.36
C LYS A 68 1.56 -11.43 -0.20
N ASN A 69 2.31 -10.52 -0.83
CA ASN A 69 3.76 -10.45 -0.66
C ASN A 69 4.18 -9.79 0.66
N LEU A 70 3.29 -9.04 1.33
CA LEU A 70 3.49 -8.63 2.73
C LEU A 70 3.35 -9.82 3.68
N ASP A 71 2.35 -10.68 3.45
CA ASP A 71 2.18 -11.90 4.24
C ASP A 71 3.36 -12.85 4.03
N LEU A 72 3.81 -12.99 2.77
CA LEU A 72 5.01 -13.77 2.44
C LEU A 72 6.26 -13.22 3.14
N ARG A 73 6.41 -11.89 3.20
CA ARG A 73 7.50 -11.24 3.92
C ARG A 73 7.57 -11.72 5.37
N GLN A 74 6.42 -11.74 6.04
CA GLN A 74 6.35 -12.13 7.44
C GLN A 74 6.69 -13.61 7.63
N GLN A 75 6.17 -14.48 6.75
CA GLN A 75 6.51 -15.91 6.77
C GLN A 75 8.01 -16.14 6.68
N ILE A 76 8.69 -15.46 5.75
CA ILE A 76 10.15 -15.60 5.57
C ILE A 76 10.93 -15.07 6.79
N ILE A 77 10.50 -13.96 7.39
CA ILE A 77 11.08 -13.43 8.63
C ILE A 77 10.94 -14.45 9.77
N ASP A 78 9.80 -15.14 9.83
CA ASP A 78 9.53 -16.16 10.84
C ASP A 78 10.23 -17.50 10.54
N GLY A 79 11.01 -17.58 9.44
CA GLY A 79 11.75 -18.76 9.02
C GLY A 79 10.91 -19.80 8.28
N ASN A 80 9.68 -19.45 7.88
CA ASN A 80 8.77 -20.32 7.14
C ASN A 80 8.91 -20.08 5.64
N ILE A 81 9.39 -21.09 4.91
CA ILE A 81 9.44 -21.08 3.45
C ILE A 81 8.15 -21.71 2.91
N PRO A 82 7.36 -21.01 2.09
CA PRO A 82 6.12 -21.56 1.54
C PRO A 82 6.42 -22.63 0.49
N GLU A 83 5.56 -23.65 0.40
CA GLU A 83 5.69 -24.70 -0.63
C GLU A 83 5.22 -24.23 -2.02
N SER A 84 4.41 -23.17 -2.08
CA SER A 84 3.84 -22.64 -3.32
C SER A 84 3.50 -21.15 -3.18
N PHE A 85 3.17 -20.53 -4.31
CA PHE A 85 2.67 -19.17 -4.38
C PHE A 85 1.34 -19.12 -5.14
N PRO A 86 0.54 -18.05 -4.97
CA PRO A 86 -0.74 -17.91 -5.64
C PRO A 86 -0.65 -18.06 -7.17
N GLU A 87 -1.47 -18.95 -7.73
CA GLU A 87 -1.44 -19.25 -9.17
C GLU A 87 -1.84 -18.06 -10.05
N ASP A 88 -2.66 -17.15 -9.53
CA ASP A 88 -3.04 -15.91 -10.22
C ASP A 88 -1.84 -15.01 -10.50
N PHE A 89 -0.75 -15.10 -9.74
CA PHE A 89 0.45 -14.31 -10.02
C PHE A 89 1.04 -14.64 -11.39
N LYS A 90 0.88 -15.88 -11.84
CA LYS A 90 1.39 -16.32 -13.16
C LYS A 90 0.72 -15.55 -14.29
N THR A 91 -0.46 -14.96 -14.10
CA THR A 91 -1.16 -14.19 -15.14
C THR A 91 -0.61 -12.78 -15.33
N ILE A 92 0.37 -12.34 -14.53
CA ILE A 92 0.96 -11.00 -14.62
C ILE A 92 1.43 -10.61 -16.04
N HIS A 93 1.91 -11.58 -16.83
CA HIS A 93 2.39 -11.33 -18.19
C HIS A 93 1.27 -11.21 -19.25
N THR A 94 0.03 -11.56 -18.89
CA THR A 94 -1.14 -11.56 -19.78
C THR A 94 -2.29 -10.68 -19.30
N ALA A 95 -2.28 -10.25 -18.05
CA ALA A 95 -3.36 -9.44 -17.47
C ALA A 95 -3.56 -8.14 -18.25
N GLU A 96 -4.82 -7.78 -18.51
CA GLU A 96 -5.13 -6.58 -19.28
C GLU A 96 -4.67 -5.31 -18.54
N ALA A 97 -3.95 -4.45 -19.26
CA ALA A 97 -3.46 -3.17 -18.78
C ALA A 97 -4.12 -2.03 -19.56
N THR A 98 -4.15 -0.85 -18.96
CA THR A 98 -4.65 0.36 -19.62
C THR A 98 -3.73 0.90 -20.71
N GLU A 99 -2.50 0.39 -20.76
CA GLU A 99 -1.48 0.75 -21.76
C GLU A 99 -0.87 -0.53 -22.35
N GLU A 100 -0.26 -0.40 -23.54
CA GLU A 100 0.37 -1.53 -24.22
C GLU A 100 1.64 -1.99 -23.48
N LEU A 101 1.69 -3.29 -23.17
CA LEU A 101 2.82 -3.92 -22.49
C LEU A 101 3.79 -4.51 -23.52
N ASN A 102 5.03 -4.04 -23.50
CA ASN A 102 6.07 -4.52 -24.43
C ASN A 102 6.88 -5.71 -23.86
N GLU A 103 7.85 -6.20 -24.62
CA GLU A 103 8.69 -7.35 -24.24
C GLU A 103 9.50 -7.15 -22.96
N THR A 104 9.87 -5.90 -22.62
CA THR A 104 10.58 -5.62 -21.37
C THR A 104 9.67 -5.85 -20.15
N PHE A 105 8.36 -5.55 -20.26
CA PHE A 105 7.40 -5.86 -19.20
C PHE A 105 7.28 -7.37 -19.03
N LYS A 106 7.12 -8.11 -20.14
CA LYS A 106 7.01 -9.57 -20.13
C LYS A 106 8.24 -10.22 -19.51
N SER A 107 9.44 -9.73 -19.82
CA SER A 107 10.69 -10.22 -19.23
C SER A 107 10.74 -10.01 -17.71
N LEU A 108 10.32 -8.85 -17.21
CA LEU A 108 10.24 -8.57 -15.78
C LEU A 108 9.18 -9.42 -15.08
N ALA A 109 8.04 -9.63 -15.73
CA ALA A 109 6.99 -10.54 -15.28
C ALA A 109 7.51 -11.99 -15.14
N VAL A 110 8.22 -12.50 -16.15
CA VAL A 110 8.85 -13.83 -16.09
C VAL A 110 9.88 -13.89 -14.97
N GLN A 111 10.73 -12.87 -14.84
CA GLN A 111 11.73 -12.82 -13.77
C GLN A 111 11.09 -12.77 -12.37
N TYR A 112 9.95 -12.10 -12.23
CA TYR A 112 9.18 -12.09 -10.99
C TYR A 112 8.74 -13.50 -10.62
N ILE A 113 8.16 -14.25 -11.56
CA ILE A 113 7.72 -15.64 -11.32
C ILE A 113 8.91 -16.55 -11.00
N ALA A 114 10.02 -16.42 -11.73
CA ALA A 114 11.23 -17.19 -11.43
C ALA A 114 11.76 -16.92 -10.01
N ASN A 115 11.67 -15.67 -9.53
CA ASN A 115 12.06 -15.36 -8.16
C ASN A 115 11.05 -15.92 -7.13
N MET A 116 9.75 -15.95 -7.44
CA MET A 116 8.76 -16.63 -6.58
C MET A 116 9.04 -18.13 -6.47
N GLU A 117 9.39 -18.78 -7.57
CA GLU A 117 9.80 -20.19 -7.58
C GLU A 117 11.08 -20.39 -6.75
N ALA A 118 12.06 -19.49 -6.88
CA ALA A 118 13.29 -19.54 -6.09
C ALA A 118 13.02 -19.44 -4.58
N ILE A 119 12.03 -18.64 -4.15
CA ILE A 119 11.60 -18.58 -2.74
C ILE A 119 11.11 -19.96 -2.30
N THR A 120 10.22 -20.60 -3.07
CA THR A 120 9.67 -21.93 -2.70
C THR A 120 10.71 -23.05 -2.71
N GLN A 121 11.82 -22.85 -3.41
CA GLN A 121 12.93 -23.81 -3.51
C GLN A 121 14.04 -23.56 -2.47
N ALA A 122 13.94 -22.48 -1.69
CA ALA A 122 14.95 -22.14 -0.69
C ALA A 122 15.05 -23.23 0.39
N LYS A 123 16.27 -23.61 0.74
CA LYS A 123 16.54 -24.71 1.68
C LYS A 123 16.60 -24.26 3.13
N ASN A 124 16.77 -22.96 3.35
CA ASN A 124 16.92 -22.34 4.66
C ASN A 124 16.41 -20.88 4.62
N PRO A 125 16.18 -20.26 5.78
CA PRO A 125 15.67 -18.88 5.85
C PRO A 125 16.56 -17.84 5.16
N GLU A 126 17.89 -18.00 5.16
CA GLU A 126 18.80 -17.06 4.52
C GLU A 126 18.64 -17.07 2.99
N GLU A 127 18.59 -18.26 2.38
CA GLU A 127 18.27 -18.42 0.96
C GLU A 127 16.89 -17.82 0.62
N GLY A 128 15.90 -18.00 1.50
CA GLY A 128 14.56 -17.43 1.34
C GLY A 128 14.56 -15.91 1.33
N ILE A 129 15.33 -15.27 2.24
CA ILE A 129 15.51 -13.81 2.29
C ILE A 129 16.17 -13.30 1.01
N VAL A 130 17.21 -13.98 0.51
CA VAL A 130 17.88 -13.59 -0.74
C VAL A 130 16.92 -13.65 -1.92
N ALA A 131 16.21 -14.77 -2.09
CA ALA A 131 15.23 -14.94 -3.18
C ALA A 131 14.08 -13.92 -3.09
N TYR A 132 13.57 -13.66 -1.88
CA TYR A 132 12.55 -12.65 -1.65
C TYR A 132 13.02 -11.23 -1.99
N ASN A 133 14.22 -10.86 -1.56
CA ASN A 133 14.79 -9.56 -1.90
C ASN A 133 15.03 -9.41 -3.42
N ALA A 134 15.43 -10.49 -4.10
CA ALA A 134 15.52 -10.51 -5.56
C ALA A 134 14.15 -10.27 -6.22
N MET A 135 13.09 -10.93 -5.72
CA MET A 135 11.71 -10.67 -6.15
C MET A 135 11.31 -9.21 -5.93
N ILE A 136 11.58 -8.62 -4.75
CA ILE A 136 11.27 -7.20 -4.48
C ILE A 136 12.03 -6.26 -5.41
N ASN A 137 13.28 -6.59 -5.76
CA ASN A 137 14.04 -5.80 -6.74
C ASN A 137 13.39 -5.85 -8.13
N THR A 138 12.88 -7.00 -8.56
CA THR A 138 12.11 -7.09 -9.81
C THR A 138 10.85 -6.23 -9.76
N CYS A 139 10.11 -6.25 -8.64
CA CYS A 139 8.97 -5.34 -8.44
C CYS A 139 9.42 -3.87 -8.57
N ALA A 140 10.49 -3.47 -7.89
CA ALA A 140 11.01 -2.11 -7.94
C ALA A 140 11.45 -1.69 -9.34
N SER A 141 12.08 -2.59 -10.11
CA SER A 141 12.48 -2.35 -11.50
C SER A 141 11.27 -2.13 -12.40
N CYS A 142 10.26 -3.00 -12.31
CA CYS A 142 9.02 -2.85 -13.08
C CYS A 142 8.32 -1.52 -12.76
N HIS A 143 8.21 -1.18 -11.47
CA HIS A 143 7.61 0.08 -11.03
C HIS A 143 8.46 1.33 -11.36
N THR A 144 9.75 1.17 -11.62
CA THR A 144 10.58 2.29 -12.11
C THR A 144 10.32 2.57 -13.58
N ILE A 145 9.94 1.56 -14.37
CA ILE A 145 9.80 1.66 -15.83
C ILE A 145 8.35 1.96 -16.25
N TYR A 146 7.38 1.19 -15.75
CA TYR A 146 6.01 1.20 -16.29
C TYR A 146 5.02 1.96 -15.42
N CYS A 147 5.07 1.75 -14.12
CA CYS A 147 4.08 2.31 -13.21
C CYS A 147 4.77 2.81 -11.96
N GLN A 148 4.92 4.13 -11.82
CA GLN A 148 5.65 4.70 -10.68
C GLN A 148 5.11 4.24 -9.32
N GLY A 149 3.82 3.89 -9.26
CA GLY A 149 3.18 3.18 -8.15
C GLY A 149 3.61 3.68 -6.76
N PRO A 150 3.52 2.84 -5.73
CA PRO A 150 4.11 3.17 -4.44
C PRO A 150 5.54 2.60 -4.34
N LEU A 151 6.46 3.00 -5.23
CA LEU A 151 7.85 2.47 -5.28
C LEU A 151 8.55 2.51 -3.91
N ALA A 152 8.33 3.57 -3.13
CA ALA A 152 8.88 3.69 -1.78
C ALA A 152 8.34 2.61 -0.82
N LYS A 153 7.08 2.18 -0.95
CA LYS A 153 6.53 1.08 -0.15
C LYS A 153 7.16 -0.26 -0.56
N ILE A 154 7.30 -0.50 -1.86
CA ILE A 154 7.90 -1.72 -2.40
C ILE A 154 9.33 -1.88 -1.91
N LYS A 155 10.15 -0.83 -1.98
CA LYS A 155 11.53 -0.86 -1.49
C LYS A 155 11.62 -1.19 0.01
N ARG A 156 10.66 -0.74 0.82
CA ARG A 156 10.58 -1.05 2.26
C ARG A 156 10.15 -2.48 2.58
N MET A 157 9.64 -3.23 1.58
CA MET A 157 9.32 -4.64 1.78
C MET A 157 10.57 -5.51 1.90
N ARG A 158 11.74 -5.05 1.41
CA ARG A 158 13.00 -5.78 1.57
C ARG A 158 13.23 -6.19 3.03
N ILE A 159 13.79 -7.38 3.21
CA ILE A 159 14.17 -7.93 4.50
C ILE A 159 15.67 -7.66 4.66
N SER A 160 16.07 -6.96 5.71
CA SER A 160 17.49 -6.75 6.01
C SER A 160 18.14 -8.06 6.42
N ASN A 161 19.21 -8.46 5.74
CA ASN A 161 20.04 -9.58 6.16
C ASN A 161 21.08 -9.09 7.18
N PRO A 162 21.34 -9.77 8.31
CA PRO A 162 22.51 -9.48 9.15
C PRO A 162 23.81 -9.66 8.35
N GLY A 163 24.27 -8.60 7.69
CA GLY A 163 25.46 -8.58 6.85
C GLY A 163 25.38 -7.70 5.61
N GLU A 164 24.17 -7.31 5.17
CA GLU A 164 23.98 -6.35 4.06
C GLU A 164 23.94 -4.92 4.63
N ALA A 165 24.95 -4.10 4.33
CA ALA A 165 24.90 -2.68 4.68
C ALA A 165 23.80 -1.98 3.86
N SER A 166 22.91 -1.29 4.57
CA SER A 166 21.77 -0.53 4.03
C SER A 166 22.16 0.62 3.12
#